data_AF-A0A7X7JAT8-F1
#
_entry.id   AF-A0A7X7JAT8-F1
#
_cell.length_a   1.000
_cell.length_b   1.000
_cell.length_c   1.000
_cell.angle_alpha   90.00
_cell.angle_beta   90.00
_cell.angle_gamma   90.00
#
_symmetry.space_group_name_H-M   'P 1'
#
loop_
_entity.id
_entity.type
_entity.pdbx_description
1 polymer ?
#
loop_
_entity_poly.entity_id
_entity_poly.type
_entity_poly.pdbx_seq_one_letter_code
_entity_poly.pdbx_strand_id
1 'polypeptide(L)'
;LVRPAEYLDLDQHERYEVARHIGRLNAALRGRSVMLLGPGRWGTSTPALGVPVRFAEISNVAVLGEFSAPGAGFMPELSYGSHFFQDLVESGIFYVALFDGEPGVRFHPERILELPNELATLSPDGASLAHVLHVASTPGLQVFSDVATQRVLCR
;
A
#
# COMPACT_ATOMS: atom_id res chain seq x y z
N LEU A 1 -5.22 -1.24 -0.44
CA LEU A 1 -4.43 -1.67 -1.61
C LEU A 1 -4.61 -0.64 -2.72
N VAL A 2 -3.51 -0.15 -3.30
CA VAL A 2 -3.52 0.67 -4.52
C VAL A 2 -3.37 -0.28 -5.71
N ARG A 3 -4.29 -0.24 -6.67
CA ARG A 3 -4.25 -1.11 -7.86
C ARG A 3 -3.22 -0.59 -8.86
N PRO A 4 -2.24 -1.41 -9.30
CA PRO A 4 -1.09 -0.92 -10.05
C PRO A 4 -1.42 -0.42 -11.46
N ALA A 5 -2.22 -1.16 -12.23
CA ALA A 5 -2.51 -0.81 -13.62
C ALA A 5 -3.33 0.49 -13.70
N GLU A 6 -4.36 0.57 -12.87
CA GLU A 6 -5.28 1.68 -12.77
C GLU A 6 -4.57 2.93 -12.24
N TYR A 7 -3.61 2.78 -11.33
CA TYR A 7 -2.78 3.89 -10.87
C TYR A 7 -1.84 4.44 -11.96
N LEU A 8 -1.36 3.60 -12.88
CA LEU A 8 -0.55 4.05 -14.03
C LEU A 8 -1.36 4.86 -15.03
N ASP A 9 -2.62 4.50 -15.23
CA ASP A 9 -3.51 5.19 -16.16
C ASP A 9 -3.94 6.58 -15.66
N LEU A 10 -3.78 6.86 -14.36
CA LEU A 10 -4.06 8.17 -13.77
C LEU A 10 -3.12 9.26 -14.26
N ASP A 11 -3.67 10.46 -14.40
CA ASP A 11 -2.88 11.67 -14.57
C ASP A 11 -2.14 12.09 -13.28
N GLN A 12 -1.31 13.11 -13.37
CA GLN A 12 -0.53 13.57 -12.21
C GLN A 12 -1.42 14.09 -11.08
N HIS A 13 -2.50 14.80 -11.39
CA HIS A 13 -3.40 15.37 -10.39
C HIS A 13 -4.13 14.26 -9.63
N GLU A 14 -4.65 13.27 -10.36
CA GLU A 14 -5.34 12.11 -9.79
C GLU A 14 -4.43 11.29 -8.88
N ARG A 15 -3.14 11.13 -9.24
CA ARG A 15 -2.15 10.44 -8.37
C ARG A 15 -1.92 11.17 -7.05
N TYR A 16 -1.95 12.50 -7.05
CA TYR A 16 -1.91 13.26 -5.80
C TYR A 16 -3.21 13.14 -5.02
N GLU A 17 -4.37 13.14 -5.67
CA GLU A 17 -5.66 12.90 -5.01
C GLU A 17 -5.68 11.53 -4.31
N VAL A 18 -5.18 10.48 -4.96
CA VAL A 18 -4.98 9.15 -4.34
C VAL A 18 -4.17 9.27 -3.05
N ALA A 19 -3.03 9.98 -3.07
CA ALA A 19 -2.20 10.17 -1.89
C ALA A 19 -2.94 10.91 -0.75
N ARG A 20 -3.68 11.98 -1.09
CA ARG A 20 -4.48 12.74 -0.10
C ARG A 20 -5.61 11.89 0.49
N HIS A 21 -6.27 11.06 -0.32
CA HIS A 21 -7.31 10.14 0.18
C HIS A 21 -6.75 9.03 1.06
N ILE A 22 -5.56 8.51 0.75
CA ILE A 22 -4.85 7.59 1.65
C ILE A 22 -4.63 8.27 3.02
N GLY A 23 -4.24 9.55 3.03
CA GLY A 23 -4.12 10.34 4.26
C GLY A 23 -5.42 10.47 5.05
N ARG A 24 -6.54 10.69 4.37
CA ARG A 24 -7.87 10.72 5.00
C ARG A 24 -8.24 9.36 5.62
N LEU A 25 -8.01 8.27 4.89
CA LEU A 25 -8.25 6.91 5.39
C LEU A 25 -7.36 6.57 6.59
N ASN A 26 -6.08 6.93 6.53
CA ASN A 26 -5.13 6.76 7.63
C ASN A 26 -5.58 7.47 8.91
N ALA A 27 -6.16 8.68 8.79
CA ALA A 27 -6.74 9.39 9.92
C ALA A 27 -8.03 8.72 10.42
N ALA A 28 -8.94 8.34 9.52
CA ALA A 28 -10.23 7.74 9.86
C ALA A 28 -10.12 6.34 10.48
N LEU A 29 -9.05 5.60 10.14
CA LEU A 29 -8.78 4.25 10.63
C LEU A 29 -7.79 4.22 11.80
N ARG A 30 -7.44 5.39 12.37
CA ARG A 30 -6.55 5.46 13.54
C ARG A 30 -7.05 4.55 14.66
N GLY A 31 -6.13 3.80 15.26
CA GLY A 31 -6.42 2.82 16.32
C GLY A 31 -6.87 1.46 15.80
N ARG A 32 -7.02 1.29 14.47
CA ARG A 32 -7.15 -0.03 13.83
C ARG A 32 -5.81 -0.48 13.25
N SER A 33 -5.60 -1.79 13.17
CA SER A 33 -4.46 -2.35 12.45
C SER A 33 -4.72 -2.33 10.95
N VAL A 34 -4.04 -1.43 10.24
CA VAL A 34 -4.17 -1.26 8.78
C VAL A 34 -2.91 -1.77 8.08
N MET A 35 -3.10 -2.57 7.04
CA MET A 35 -2.05 -2.90 6.08
C MET A 35 -2.24 -2.06 4.81
N LEU A 36 -1.26 -1.23 4.49
CA LEU A 36 -1.25 -0.42 3.28
C LEU A 36 -0.26 -1.00 2.28
N LEU A 37 -0.78 -1.51 1.16
CA LEU A 37 0.00 -2.04 0.05
C LEU A 37 -0.17 -1.16 -1.18
N GLY A 38 0.92 -0.89 -1.90
CA GLY A 38 0.88 -0.09 -3.11
C GLY A 38 2.09 -0.30 -4.02
N PRO A 39 1.96 0.11 -5.27
CA PRO A 39 2.97 -0.11 -6.28
C PRO A 39 4.12 0.89 -6.12
N GLY A 40 5.35 0.39 -6.14
CA GLY A 40 6.56 1.23 -6.15
C GLY A 40 6.82 1.97 -4.86
N ARG A 41 7.43 3.15 -4.99
CA ARG A 41 7.94 3.92 -3.86
C ARG A 41 6.84 4.73 -3.19
N TRP A 42 6.64 4.52 -1.89
CA TRP A 42 5.91 5.49 -1.09
C TRP A 42 6.76 6.75 -0.91
N GLY A 43 6.12 7.92 -1.01
CA GLY A 43 6.79 9.20 -0.77
C GLY A 43 7.65 9.72 -1.91
N THR A 44 7.45 9.21 -3.12
CA THR A 44 8.17 9.70 -4.30
C THR A 44 7.75 11.12 -4.69
N SER A 45 8.71 11.94 -5.12
CA SER A 45 8.45 13.20 -5.83
C SER A 45 8.11 12.99 -7.30
N THR A 46 8.27 11.76 -7.81
CA THR A 46 7.96 11.34 -9.18
C THR A 46 6.81 10.33 -9.16
N PRO A 47 5.54 10.76 -9.31
CA PRO A 47 4.37 9.88 -9.17
C PRO A 47 4.30 8.74 -10.18
N ALA A 48 5.08 8.78 -11.26
CA ALA A 48 5.21 7.66 -12.20
C ALA A 48 5.98 6.46 -11.62
N LEU A 49 6.69 6.63 -10.50
CA LEU A 49 7.49 5.59 -9.85
C LEU A 49 6.88 5.09 -8.53
N GLY A 50 5.69 5.58 -8.16
CA GLY A 50 5.05 5.24 -6.90
C GLY A 50 4.06 6.30 -6.42
N VAL A 51 3.65 6.22 -5.16
CA VAL A 51 2.58 7.04 -4.61
C VAL A 51 3.14 8.24 -3.83
N PRO A 52 2.79 9.50 -4.19
CA PRO A 52 3.39 10.71 -3.63
C PRO A 52 2.77 11.11 -2.27
N VAL A 53 2.74 10.16 -1.33
CA VAL A 53 2.30 10.39 0.05
C VAL A 53 3.34 11.15 0.86
N ARG A 54 2.92 11.87 1.88
CA ARG A 54 3.76 12.33 2.99
C ARG A 54 3.69 11.31 4.12
N PHE A 55 4.71 11.24 4.98
CA PHE A 55 4.69 10.27 6.09
C PHE A 55 3.44 10.40 6.98
N ALA A 56 3.02 11.63 7.29
CA ALA A 56 1.80 11.89 8.09
C ALA A 56 0.52 11.26 7.49
N GLU A 57 0.52 10.94 6.20
CA GLU A 57 -0.61 10.32 5.49
C GLU A 57 -0.63 8.80 5.60
N ILE A 58 0.45 8.20 6.10
CA ILE A 58 0.58 6.75 6.28
C ILE A 58 1.02 6.38 7.70
N SER A 59 1.17 7.36 8.60
CA SER A 59 1.80 7.20 9.92
C SER A 59 1.02 6.34 10.93
N ASN A 60 -0.23 5.96 10.66
CA ASN A 60 -1.03 5.12 11.57
C ASN A 60 -1.21 3.68 11.06
N VAL A 61 -0.56 3.31 9.95
CA VAL A 61 -0.64 1.93 9.43
C VAL A 61 0.22 1.00 10.28
N ALA A 62 -0.22 -0.25 10.45
CA ALA A 62 0.58 -1.27 11.13
C ALA A 62 1.61 -1.90 10.19
N VAL A 63 1.28 -1.98 8.90
CA VAL A 63 2.13 -2.56 7.86
C VAL A 63 2.13 -1.67 6.64
N LEU A 64 3.32 -1.33 6.13
CA LEU A 64 3.53 -0.66 4.86
C LEU A 64 4.21 -1.63 3.89
N GLY A 65 3.57 -1.91 2.76
CA GLY A 65 4.12 -2.76 1.72
C GLY A 65 4.29 -2.01 0.41
N GLU A 66 5.47 -2.17 -0.17
CA GLU A 66 5.75 -1.81 -1.56
C GLU A 66 5.79 -3.07 -2.40
N PHE A 67 5.24 -3.03 -3.60
CA PHE A 67 5.39 -4.14 -4.54
C PHE A 67 5.72 -3.67 -5.95
N SER A 68 6.52 -4.47 -6.67
CA SER A 68 6.61 -4.38 -8.12
C SER A 68 5.46 -5.17 -8.74
N ALA A 69 4.93 -4.70 -9.87
CA ALA A 69 3.91 -5.41 -10.63
C ALA A 69 4.35 -5.48 -12.11
N PRO A 70 5.27 -6.40 -12.45
CA PRO A 70 5.77 -6.54 -13.82
C PRO A 70 4.65 -6.77 -14.85
N GLY A 71 3.64 -7.57 -14.48
CA GLY A 71 2.48 -7.84 -15.35
C GLY A 71 1.61 -6.62 -15.64
N ALA A 72 1.69 -5.58 -14.80
CA ALA A 72 0.99 -4.30 -15.00
C ALA A 72 1.91 -3.22 -15.61
N GLY A 73 3.14 -3.57 -16.04
CA GLY A 73 4.12 -2.59 -16.53
C GLY A 73 4.72 -1.71 -15.43
N PHE A 74 4.49 -2.04 -14.15
CA PHE A 74 4.92 -1.26 -13.01
C PHE A 74 6.20 -1.85 -12.40
N MET A 75 7.36 -1.42 -12.92
CA MET A 75 8.67 -1.92 -12.49
C MET A 75 9.66 -0.83 -12.01
N PRO A 76 9.28 0.08 -11.10
CA PRO A 76 10.28 0.93 -10.46
C PRO A 76 11.08 0.11 -9.44
N GLU A 77 12.31 0.55 -9.20
CA GLU A 77 13.08 0.11 -8.03
C GLU A 77 12.31 0.48 -6.75
N LEU A 78 12.05 -0.51 -5.90
CA LEU A 78 11.42 -0.27 -4.60
C LEU A 78 12.37 0.51 -3.68
N SER A 79 11.82 1.26 -2.73
CA SER A 79 12.63 2.10 -1.85
C SER A 79 13.27 1.30 -0.71
N TYR A 80 12.78 0.07 -0.46
CA TYR A 80 13.10 -0.72 0.72
C TYR A 80 12.86 0.06 2.03
N GLY A 81 11.93 1.02 2.02
CA GLY A 81 11.57 1.85 3.16
C GLY A 81 12.56 2.98 3.45
N SER A 82 13.60 3.16 2.64
CA SER A 82 14.66 4.15 2.86
C SER A 82 14.15 5.59 2.95
N HIS A 83 13.10 5.93 2.21
CA HIS A 83 12.50 7.27 2.22
C HIS A 83 11.91 7.67 3.58
N PHE A 84 11.49 6.70 4.39
CA PHE A 84 10.82 6.93 5.67
C PHE A 84 11.47 6.11 6.79
N PHE A 85 12.74 5.69 6.63
CA PHE A 85 13.31 4.66 7.50
C PHE A 85 13.22 5.02 9.00
N GLN A 86 13.62 6.24 9.35
CA GLN A 86 13.53 6.73 10.73
C GLN A 86 12.07 6.76 11.21
N ASP A 87 11.18 7.34 10.41
CA ASP A 87 9.77 7.45 10.74
C ASP A 87 9.08 6.08 10.93
N LEU A 88 9.42 5.08 10.09
CA LEU A 88 8.91 3.72 10.15
C LEU A 88 9.35 3.02 11.43
N VAL A 89 10.64 3.15 11.80
CA VAL A 89 11.19 2.57 13.03
C VAL A 89 10.57 3.22 14.26
N GLU A 90 10.50 4.56 14.29
CA GLU A 90 9.93 5.32 15.42
C GLU A 90 8.44 5.04 15.61
N SER A 91 7.70 4.87 14.51
CA SER A 91 6.26 4.60 14.54
C SER A 91 5.92 3.12 14.69
N GLY A 92 6.91 2.23 14.73
CA GLY A 92 6.71 0.78 14.83
C GLY A 92 5.97 0.17 13.64
N ILE A 93 6.14 0.75 12.45
CA ILE A 93 5.47 0.30 11.23
C ILE A 93 6.28 -0.83 10.62
N PHE A 94 5.67 -2.01 10.49
CA PHE A 94 6.32 -3.13 9.80
C PHE A 94 6.39 -2.86 8.29
N TYR A 95 7.58 -2.97 7.71
CA TYR A 95 7.81 -2.70 6.30
C TYR A 95 8.09 -4.00 5.53
N VAL A 96 7.54 -4.12 4.32
CA VAL A 96 7.83 -5.22 3.40
C VAL A 96 7.97 -4.72 1.96
N ALA A 97 8.99 -5.22 1.27
CA ALA A 97 9.17 -5.05 -0.18
C ALA A 97 8.89 -6.39 -0.86
N LEU A 98 7.90 -6.43 -1.75
CA LEU A 98 7.46 -7.61 -2.47
C LEU A 98 7.84 -7.50 -3.95
N PHE A 99 8.58 -8.48 -4.45
CA PHE A 99 8.95 -8.55 -5.85
C PHE A 99 8.10 -9.63 -6.52
N ASP A 100 7.01 -9.23 -7.16
CA ASP A 100 6.12 -10.17 -7.83
C ASP A 100 6.87 -10.87 -8.97
N GLY A 101 6.75 -12.20 -9.04
CA GLY A 101 7.48 -13.05 -9.96
C GLY A 101 8.85 -13.54 -9.50
N GLU A 102 9.40 -13.05 -8.37
CA GLU A 102 10.66 -13.59 -7.83
C GLU A 102 10.48 -14.97 -7.19
N PRO A 103 11.47 -15.89 -7.33
CA PRO A 103 11.41 -17.20 -6.70
C PRO A 103 11.20 -17.12 -5.19
N GLY A 104 10.17 -17.82 -4.70
CA GLY A 104 9.83 -17.84 -3.28
C GLY A 104 8.86 -16.76 -2.83
N VAL A 105 8.52 -15.80 -3.69
CA VAL A 105 7.46 -14.81 -3.43
C VAL A 105 6.12 -15.37 -3.90
N ARG A 106 5.14 -15.41 -3.00
CA ARG A 106 3.74 -15.74 -3.31
C ARG A 106 2.88 -14.55 -2.96
N PHE A 107 2.51 -13.77 -3.98
CA PHE A 107 1.71 -12.57 -3.80
C PHE A 107 0.34 -12.78 -4.44
N HIS A 108 -0.70 -12.74 -3.61
CA HIS A 108 -2.08 -13.05 -3.99
C HIS A 108 -3.02 -11.86 -3.72
N PRO A 109 -2.83 -10.71 -4.38
CA PRO A 109 -3.67 -9.53 -4.16
C PRO A 109 -5.14 -9.79 -4.49
N GLU A 110 -5.45 -10.74 -5.37
CA GLU A 110 -6.82 -11.16 -5.72
C GLU A 110 -7.65 -11.53 -4.50
N ARG A 111 -7.05 -12.14 -3.47
CA ARG A 111 -7.76 -12.50 -2.22
C ARG A 111 -8.33 -11.29 -1.49
N ILE A 112 -7.70 -10.13 -1.65
CA ILE A 112 -8.20 -8.86 -1.12
C ILE A 112 -9.18 -8.24 -2.11
N LEU A 113 -8.86 -8.26 -3.40
CA LEU A 113 -9.66 -7.62 -4.45
C LEU A 113 -11.03 -8.28 -4.70
N GLU A 114 -11.19 -9.55 -4.32
CA GLU A 114 -12.46 -10.29 -4.36
C GLU A 114 -13.40 -9.91 -3.21
N LEU A 115 -12.90 -9.29 -2.15
CA LEU A 115 -13.73 -8.78 -1.06
C LEU A 115 -14.47 -7.51 -1.47
N PRO A 116 -15.58 -7.16 -0.79
CA PRO A 116 -16.27 -5.90 -1.04
C PRO A 116 -15.33 -4.70 -0.82
N ASN A 117 -15.30 -3.78 -1.78
CA ASN A 117 -14.56 -2.53 -1.61
C ASN A 117 -15.35 -1.58 -0.69
N GLU A 118 -14.90 -1.44 0.54
CA GLU A 118 -15.49 -0.59 1.58
C GLU A 118 -15.07 0.88 1.47
N LEU A 119 -14.30 1.26 0.43
CA LEU A 119 -13.80 2.64 0.27
C LEU A 119 -14.93 3.66 0.34
N ALA A 120 -16.00 3.48 -0.43
CA ALA A 120 -17.11 4.44 -0.49
C ALA A 120 -17.86 4.56 0.85
N THR A 121 -17.87 3.48 1.66
CA THR A 121 -18.47 3.48 3.00
C THR A 121 -17.60 4.23 4.00
N LEU A 122 -16.27 4.03 3.94
CA LEU A 122 -15.31 4.63 4.87
C LEU A 122 -14.93 6.07 4.49
N SER A 123 -15.02 6.40 3.21
CA SER A 123 -14.71 7.72 2.65
C SER A 123 -15.63 8.00 1.45
N PRO A 124 -16.84 8.51 1.68
CA PRO A 124 -17.79 8.84 0.61
C PRO A 124 -17.20 9.79 -0.44
N ASP A 125 -16.42 10.78 -0.01
CA ASP A 125 -15.70 11.72 -0.88
C ASP A 125 -14.61 11.04 -1.74
N GLY A 126 -14.26 9.79 -1.43
CA GLY A 126 -13.33 8.95 -2.18
C GLY A 126 -13.99 7.94 -3.10
N ALA A 127 -15.31 7.93 -3.22
CA ALA A 127 -16.02 6.94 -4.04
C ALA A 127 -15.56 6.94 -5.51
N SER A 128 -15.20 8.10 -6.08
CA SER A 128 -14.65 8.21 -7.43
C SER A 128 -13.33 7.46 -7.60
N LEU A 129 -12.54 7.31 -6.52
CA LEU A 129 -11.27 6.60 -6.52
C LEU A 129 -11.41 5.09 -6.29
N ALA A 130 -12.62 4.53 -6.18
CA ALA A 130 -12.82 3.11 -5.92
C ALA A 130 -12.28 2.19 -7.03
N HIS A 131 -12.05 2.73 -8.22
CA HIS A 131 -11.41 2.04 -9.33
C HIS A 131 -9.90 1.86 -9.13
N VAL A 132 -9.22 2.66 -8.31
CA VAL A 132 -7.77 2.59 -8.04
C VAL A 132 -7.45 2.24 -6.59
N LEU A 133 -8.27 2.68 -5.63
CA LEU A 133 -8.16 2.38 -4.21
C LEU A 133 -9.14 1.27 -3.82
N HIS A 134 -8.59 0.21 -3.22
CA HIS A 134 -9.38 -0.89 -2.69
C HIS A 134 -9.14 -1.04 -1.18
N VAL A 135 -10.22 -0.94 -0.40
CA VAL A 135 -10.21 -1.10 1.06
C VAL A 135 -11.14 -2.25 1.40
N ALA A 136 -10.63 -3.26 2.12
CA ALA A 136 -11.40 -4.43 2.51
C ALA A 136 -11.18 -4.75 3.98
N SER A 137 -12.26 -5.13 4.68
CA SER A 137 -12.17 -5.67 6.03
C SER A 137 -11.64 -7.10 5.99
N THR A 138 -10.61 -7.37 6.80
CA THR A 138 -9.94 -8.68 6.85
C THR A 138 -9.82 -9.17 8.30
N PRO A 139 -10.94 -9.52 8.97
CA PRO A 139 -10.91 -9.96 10.35
C PRO A 139 -10.05 -11.22 10.52
N GLY A 140 -9.11 -11.17 11.47
CA GLY A 140 -8.24 -12.29 11.78
C GLY A 140 -6.99 -12.42 10.90
N LEU A 141 -6.79 -11.53 9.92
CA LEU A 141 -5.55 -11.50 9.14
C LEU A 141 -4.35 -11.15 10.03
N GLN A 142 -3.29 -11.93 9.91
CA GLN A 142 -2.08 -11.80 10.72
C GLN A 142 -0.82 -11.80 9.84
N VAL A 143 0.13 -10.95 10.21
CA VAL A 143 1.48 -10.93 9.63
C VAL A 143 2.47 -11.56 10.60
N PHE A 144 3.19 -12.56 10.11
CA PHE A 144 4.29 -13.22 10.80
C PHE A 144 5.58 -12.84 10.09
N SER A 145 6.60 -12.48 10.86
CA SER A 145 7.95 -12.23 10.36
C SER A 145 8.96 -13.00 11.18
N ASP A 146 9.78 -13.79 10.50
CA ASP A 146 10.95 -14.44 11.06
C ASP A 146 12.20 -13.80 10.45
N VAL A 147 12.86 -12.97 11.26
CA VAL A 147 14.06 -12.23 10.87
C VAL A 147 15.25 -13.17 10.63
N ALA A 148 15.32 -14.30 11.34
CA ALA A 148 16.44 -15.23 11.21
C ALA A 148 16.39 -15.99 9.88
N THR A 149 15.19 -16.34 9.42
CA THR A 149 15.00 -17.04 8.14
C THR A 149 14.62 -16.11 6.99
N GLN A 150 14.48 -14.80 7.26
CA GLN A 150 14.01 -13.78 6.31
C GLN A 150 12.67 -14.15 5.65
N ARG A 151 11.75 -14.72 6.43
CA ARG A 151 10.43 -15.15 5.95
C ARG A 151 9.34 -14.26 6.50
N VAL A 152 8.46 -13.81 5.60
CA VAL A 152 7.24 -13.09 5.96
C VAL A 152 6.04 -13.89 5.44
N LEU A 153 5.03 -14.07 6.29
CA LEU A 153 3.78 -14.75 5.95
C LEU A 153 2.59 -13.89 6.38
N CYS A 154 1.60 -13.78 5.50
CA CYS A 154 0.31 -13.18 5.79
C CYS A 154 -0.78 -14.25 5.66
N ARG A 155 -1.57 -14.49 6.71
CA ARG A 155 -2.64 -15.50 6.73
C ARG A 155 -3.81 -15.14 7.63
#